data_AF-A0A3A5L235-F1
#
_entry.id   AF-A0A3A5L235-F1
#
_cell.length_a   1.000
_cell.length_b   1.000
_cell.length_c   1.000
_cell.angle_alpha   90.00
_cell.angle_beta   90.00
_cell.angle_gamma   90.00
#
_symmetry.space_group_name_H-M   'P 1'
#
loop_
_entity.id
_entity.type
_entity.pdbx_description
1 polymer ?
#
loop_
_entity_poly.entity_id
_entity_poly.type
_entity_poly.pdbx_seq_one_letter_code
_entity_poly.pdbx_strand_id
1 'polypeptide(L)' 'MNKDIFQGRWEEVKGKMKQAWGKLTDDDLQAIEGDQQEIYGKLQQRYGYNREQAEKAIKDFQNRYH' A
#
# COMPACT_ATOMS: atom_id res chain seq x y z
N MET A 1 2.49 4.85 -17.41
CA MET A 1 1.14 4.27 -17.41
C MET A 1 1.19 3.01 -16.56
N ASN A 2 0.59 3.04 -15.37
CA ASN A 2 0.16 1.90 -14.55
C ASN A 2 -0.17 2.43 -13.16
N LYS A 3 -1.37 2.99 -12.97
CA LYS A 3 -1.80 3.42 -11.64
C LYS A 3 -3.31 3.35 -11.56
N ASP A 4 -3.76 2.11 -11.38
CA ASP A 4 -5.16 1.80 -11.07
C ASP A 4 -5.22 0.35 -10.57
N ILE A 5 -4.25 -0.07 -9.75
CA ILE A 5 -4.22 -1.47 -9.30
C ILE A 5 -5.37 -1.74 -8.31
N PHE A 6 -5.85 -0.70 -7.63
CA PHE A 6 -6.81 -0.87 -6.56
C PHE A 6 -8.01 0.08 -6.55
N GLN A 7 -8.17 1.08 -7.45
CA GLN A 7 -9.26 2.06 -7.30
C GLN A 7 -10.66 1.42 -7.27
N GLY A 8 -10.91 0.37 -8.06
CA GLY A 8 -12.20 -0.33 -8.07
C GLY A 8 -12.49 -1.22 -6.85
N ARG A 9 -11.48 -1.62 -6.07
CA ARG A 9 -11.62 -2.45 -4.85
C ARG A 9 -10.90 -1.84 -3.64
N TRP A 10 -10.73 -0.51 -3.64
CA TRP A 10 -9.86 0.16 -2.69
C TRP A 10 -10.31 -0.05 -1.25
N GLU A 11 -11.62 -0.03 -1.00
CA GLU A 11 -12.17 -0.24 0.33
C GLU A 11 -11.85 -1.64 0.90
N GLU A 12 -11.92 -2.69 0.07
CA GLU A 12 -11.55 -4.05 0.48
C GLU A 12 -10.03 -4.15 0.70
N VAL A 13 -9.26 -3.52 -0.19
CA VAL A 13 -7.80 -3.51 -0.15
C VAL A 13 -7.30 -2.77 1.09
N LYS A 14 -7.92 -1.65 1.45
CA LYS A 14 -7.61 -0.86 2.64
C LYS A 14 -7.66 -1.70 3.91
N GLY A 15 -8.68 -2.54 4.06
CA GLY A 15 -8.78 -3.48 5.20
C GLY A 15 -7.61 -4.46 5.24
N LYS A 16 -7.28 -5.07 4.09
CA LYS A 16 -6.15 -5.99 3.94
C LYS A 16 -4.80 -5.31 4.17
N MET A 17 -4.64 -4.08 3.69
CA MET A 17 -3.43 -3.27 3.89
C MET A 17 -3.22 -2.93 5.36
N LYS A 18 -4.28 -2.59 6.08
CA LYS A 18 -4.22 -2.37 7.54
C LYS A 18 -3.76 -3.62 8.29
N GLN A 19 -4.19 -4.80 7.83
CA GLN A 19 -3.75 -6.07 8.41
C GLN A 19 -2.30 -6.43 8.05
N ALA A 20 -1.90 -6.22 6.79
CA ALA A 20 -0.54 -6.50 6.32
C ALA A 20 0.50 -5.53 6.90
N TRP A 21 0.13 -4.26 7.02
CA TRP A 21 0.97 -3.18 7.50
C TRP A 21 0.32 -2.48 8.69
N GLY A 22 0.36 -3.13 9.86
CA GLY A 22 -0.24 -2.59 11.09
C GLY A 22 0.33 -1.25 11.60
N LYS A 23 1.42 -0.71 11.03
CA LYS A 23 1.90 0.66 11.31
C LYS A 23 1.24 1.72 10.41
N LEU A 24 0.59 1.32 9.33
CA LEU A 24 -0.23 2.22 8.53
C LEU A 24 -1.50 2.53 9.30
N THR A 25 -1.78 3.81 9.48
CA THR A 25 -3.00 4.28 10.13
C THR A 25 -4.14 4.38 9.11
N ASP A 26 -5.36 4.53 9.61
CA ASP A 26 -6.53 4.73 8.74
C ASP A 26 -6.38 5.99 7.86
N ASP A 27 -5.73 7.03 8.39
CA ASP A 27 -5.40 8.27 7.68
C ASP A 27 -4.38 8.04 6.55
N ASP A 28 -3.33 7.25 6.80
CA ASP A 28 -2.37 6.89 5.74
C ASP A 28 -3.06 6.13 4.62
N LEU A 29 -3.96 5.21 4.97
CA LEU A 29 -4.74 4.44 4.02
C LEU A 29 -5.86 5.26 3.37
N GLN A 30 -6.23 6.43 3.90
CA GLN A 30 -7.11 7.35 3.17
C GLN A 30 -6.30 8.17 2.17
N ALA A 31 -5.15 8.72 2.60
CA ALA A 31 -4.27 9.49 1.74
C ALA A 31 -3.84 8.70 0.49
N ILE A 32 -3.57 7.40 0.67
CA ILE A 32 -3.12 6.54 -0.43
C ILE A 32 -4.13 6.47 -1.58
N GLU A 33 -5.44 6.42 -1.31
CA GLU A 33 -6.49 6.38 -2.35
C GLU A 33 -6.27 5.34 -3.48
N GLY A 34 -5.60 4.22 -3.20
CA GLY A 34 -5.27 3.20 -4.20
C GLY A 34 -4.06 3.52 -5.10
N ASP A 35 -3.37 4.63 -4.85
CA ASP A 35 -2.18 5.06 -5.57
C ASP A 35 -0.91 4.36 -5.08
N GLN A 36 -0.22 3.67 -5.99
CA GLN A 36 0.98 2.92 -5.65
C GLN A 36 2.16 3.80 -5.18
N GLN A 37 2.30 5.02 -5.68
CA GLN A 37 3.37 5.93 -5.23
C GLN A 37 3.10 6.45 -3.82
N GLU A 38 1.84 6.71 -3.49
CA GLU A 38 1.47 7.05 -2.11
C GLU A 38 1.78 5.89 -1.15
N ILE A 39 1.43 4.63 -1.51
CA ILE A 39 1.77 3.45 -0.70
C ILE A 39 3.27 3.43 -0.42
N TYR A 40 4.04 3.61 -1.48
CA TYR A 40 5.49 3.64 -1.40
C TYR A 40 5.98 4.72 -0.43
N GLY A 41 5.53 5.97 -0.58
CA GLY A 41 5.89 7.08 0.31
C GLY A 41 5.55 6.80 1.77
N LYS A 42 4.36 6.27 2.04
CA LYS A 42 3.92 5.89 3.39
C LYS A 42 4.75 4.75 3.97
N LEU A 43 5.12 3.75 3.17
CA LEU A 43 6.03 2.68 3.61
C LEU A 43 7.42 3.22 3.95
N GLN A 44 7.95 4.17 3.19
CA GLN A 44 9.21 4.83 3.54
C GLN A 44 9.09 5.60 4.87
N GLN A 45 8.02 6.38 5.05
CA GLN A 45 7.83 7.21 6.24
C GLN A 45 7.55 6.39 7.52
N ARG A 46 6.70 5.36 7.44
CA ARG A 46 6.25 4.57 8.60
C ARG A 46 7.19 3.42 8.96
N TYR A 47 7.83 2.83 7.95
CA TYR A 47 8.69 1.65 8.12
C TYR A 47 10.17 1.92 7.86
N GLY A 48 10.55 3.07 7.30
CA GLY A 48 11.93 3.36 6.92
C GLY A 48 12.40 2.57 5.70
N TYR A 49 11.46 2.08 4.88
CA TYR A 49 11.81 1.24 3.74
C TYR A 49 12.51 2.04 2.65
N ASN A 50 13.55 1.44 2.10
CA ASN A 50 14.15 1.91 0.86
C ASN A 50 13.27 1.52 -0.34
N ARG A 51 13.72 1.91 -1.54
CA ARG A 51 12.92 1.71 -2.75
C ARG A 51 12.56 0.27 -3.03
N GLU A 52 13.58 -0.57 -3.04
CA GLU A 52 13.43 -1.98 -3.33
C GLU A 52 12.58 -2.70 -2.27
N GLN A 53 12.72 -2.32 -0.99
CA GLN A 53 11.93 -2.88 0.11
C GLN A 53 10.46 -2.52 -0.01
N ALA A 54 10.14 -1.26 -0.31
CA ALA A 54 8.77 -0.83 -0.48
C ALA A 54 8.13 -1.46 -1.74
N GLU A 55 8.86 -1.51 -2.87
CA GLU A 55 8.39 -2.21 -4.07
C GLU A 55 8.18 -3.71 -3.83
N LYS A 56 9.10 -4.36 -3.11
CA LYS A 56 8.96 -5.77 -2.72
C LYS A 56 7.76 -5.99 -1.80
N ALA A 57 7.53 -5.11 -0.83
CA ALA A 57 6.39 -5.20 0.07
C ALA A 57 5.07 -5.04 -0.69
N ILE A 58 4.98 -4.08 -1.61
CA ILE A 58 3.82 -3.88 -2.47
C ILE A 58 3.57 -5.10 -3.35
N LYS A 59 4.62 -5.66 -3.95
CA LYS A 59 4.54 -6.86 -4.79
C LYS A 59 4.13 -8.10 -4.01
N ASP A 60 4.64 -8.26 -2.79
CA ASP A 60 4.25 -9.34 -1.88
C ASP A 60 2.76 -9.23 -1.50
N PHE A 61 2.32 -8.02 -1.16
CA PHE A 61 0.91 -7.73 -0.90
C PHE A 61 0.04 -8.05 -2.13
N GLN A 62 0.43 -7.61 -3.32
CA GLN A 62 -0.28 -7.91 -4.55
C GLN A 62 -0.39 -9.42 -4.79
N ASN A 63 0.70 -10.19 -4.63
CA ASN A 63 0.66 -11.64 -4.79
C ASN A 63 -0.22 -12.34 -3.74
N ARG A 64 -0.22 -11.83 -2.51
CA ARG A 64 -0.99 -12.43 -1.41
C ARG A 64 -2.50 -12.21 -1.54
N TYR A 65 -2.90 -11.15 -2.25
CA TYR A 65 -4.30 -10.74 -2.38
C TYR A 65 -4.78 -10.68 -3.85
N HIS A 66 -4.05 -11.33 -4.77
CA HIS A 66 -4.45 -11.59 -6.16
C HIS A 66 -5.50 -12.71 -6.22
#